data_AF-A0A9P6TP70-F1
#
_entry.id   AF-A0A9P6TP70-F1
#
_cell.length_a   1.000
_cell.length_b   1.000
_cell.length_c   1.000
_cell.angle_alpha   90.00
_cell.angle_beta   90.00
_cell.angle_gamma   90.00
#
_symmetry.space_group_name_H-M   'P 1'
#
loop_
_entity.id
_entity.type
_entity.pdbx_description
1 polymer ?
#
loop_
_entity_poly.entity_id
_entity_poly.type
_entity_poly.pdbx_seq_one_letter_code
_entity_poly.pdbx_strand_id
1 'polypeptide(L)'
;MEWTPPPETASTCHSGGVDTATETKGASIMKVTTLGIDLAKNLFAIHDVNEQGKVMLRKLLKRDQMAAFFANLPPCLIGMEACGSAHHWARKLQEMGHTVRLISPQFVKPYVKTNKNDAADAEAICEAVARPNMRFVPIKHVEQHAVLSLHRVRQGFVKARTAQAEVALLVRTGFRYF
;
A
#
# COMPACT_ATOMS: atom_id res chain seq x y z
N MET A 1 -6.72 73.92 3.69
CA MET A 1 -5.89 72.72 3.94
C MET A 1 -6.58 71.58 3.22
N GLU A 2 -6.11 71.33 2.02
CA GLU A 2 -6.80 70.63 0.94
C GLU A 2 -6.25 69.20 0.87
N TRP A 3 -7.14 68.21 0.94
CA TRP A 3 -6.80 66.80 1.00
C TRP A 3 -6.66 66.24 -0.42
N THR A 4 -5.50 65.67 -0.75
CA THR A 4 -5.19 65.09 -2.07
C THR A 4 -5.17 63.55 -1.97
N PRO A 5 -6.01 62.81 -2.73
CA PRO A 5 -6.00 61.35 -2.72
C PRO A 5 -4.81 60.77 -3.52
N PRO A 6 -4.31 59.57 -3.15
CA PRO A 6 -3.24 58.89 -3.87
C PRO A 6 -3.71 58.29 -5.21
N PRO A 7 -2.82 58.17 -6.21
CA PRO A 7 -3.17 57.72 -7.56
C PRO A 7 -3.45 56.21 -7.63
N GLU A 8 -4.49 55.86 -8.38
CA GLU A 8 -4.81 54.48 -8.80
C GLU A 8 -3.66 53.90 -9.63
N THR A 9 -3.03 52.84 -9.13
CA THR A 9 -2.06 52.06 -9.90
C THR A 9 -2.75 50.79 -10.41
N ALA A 10 -2.85 50.73 -11.73
CA ALA A 10 -3.36 49.61 -12.50
C ALA A 10 -2.59 48.32 -12.17
N SER A 11 -3.29 47.32 -11.65
CA SER A 11 -2.79 45.96 -11.53
C SER A 11 -2.80 45.30 -12.91
N THR A 12 -1.65 45.32 -13.58
CA THR A 12 -1.41 44.54 -14.79
C THR A 12 -1.13 43.10 -14.40
N CYS A 13 -2.11 42.23 -14.62
CA CYS A 13 -1.98 40.78 -14.51
C CYS A 13 -0.91 40.28 -15.49
N HIS A 14 0.31 40.06 -14.97
CA HIS A 14 1.32 39.30 -15.68
C HIS A 14 0.95 37.82 -15.59
N SER A 15 0.45 37.27 -16.68
CA SER A 15 0.40 35.84 -16.94
C SER A 15 1.83 35.31 -17.07
N GLY A 16 2.50 35.13 -15.92
CA GLY A 16 3.72 34.37 -15.80
C GLY A 16 3.40 32.88 -15.87
N GLY A 17 3.35 32.34 -17.10
CA GLY A 17 3.46 30.90 -17.31
C GLY A 17 4.82 30.45 -16.77
N VAL A 18 4.81 29.81 -15.59
CA VAL A 18 5.95 29.05 -15.12
C VAL A 18 5.88 27.72 -15.84
N ASP A 19 6.47 27.68 -17.02
CA ASP A 19 6.89 26.44 -17.66
C ASP A 19 7.82 25.74 -16.68
N THR A 20 7.26 24.79 -15.91
CA THR A 20 8.06 23.84 -15.15
C THR A 20 8.69 22.89 -16.15
N ALA A 21 9.74 23.38 -16.80
CA ALA A 21 10.70 22.58 -17.53
C ALA A 21 11.24 21.54 -16.54
N THR A 22 10.65 20.34 -16.60
CA THR A 22 11.15 19.17 -15.89
C THR A 22 12.44 18.81 -16.59
N GLU A 23 13.54 19.38 -16.08
CA GLU A 23 14.89 19.08 -16.47
C GLU A 23 15.10 17.57 -16.38
N THR A 24 15.08 16.91 -17.54
CA THR A 24 15.41 15.51 -17.68
C THR A 24 16.93 15.40 -17.55
N LYS A 25 17.42 15.45 -16.32
CA LYS A 25 18.81 15.09 -16.02
C LYS A 25 18.98 13.62 -16.36
N GLY A 26 19.94 13.35 -17.26
CA GLY A 26 20.25 12.04 -17.81
C GLY A 26 20.16 10.95 -16.75
N ALA A 27 19.40 9.90 -17.08
CA ALA A 27 19.22 8.73 -16.25
C ALA A 27 20.56 8.02 -16.07
N SER A 28 21.34 8.47 -15.08
CA SER A 28 22.20 7.56 -14.34
C SER A 28 21.32 6.38 -13.96
N ILE A 29 21.75 5.17 -14.29
CA ILE A 29 21.05 3.93 -13.95
C ILE A 29 21.08 3.83 -12.43
N MET A 30 20.19 4.54 -11.76
CA MET A 30 20.07 4.53 -10.32
C MET A 30 19.37 3.23 -9.97
N LYS A 31 20.18 2.30 -9.45
CA LYS A 31 19.78 0.95 -9.12
C LYS A 31 18.77 0.97 -7.99
N VAL A 32 17.50 0.83 -8.35
CA VAL A 32 16.38 0.54 -7.44
C VAL A 32 16.76 -0.69 -6.63
N THR A 33 16.87 -0.52 -5.31
CA THR A 33 17.37 -1.60 -4.43
C THR A 33 16.22 -2.20 -3.64
N THR A 34 15.41 -1.35 -3.01
CA THR A 34 14.33 -1.76 -2.12
C THR A 34 13.08 -0.93 -2.38
N LEU A 35 11.95 -1.61 -2.54
CA LEU A 35 10.70 -0.99 -2.96
C LEU A 35 9.57 -1.46 -2.04
N GLY A 36 8.88 -0.53 -1.40
CA GLY A 36 7.68 -0.78 -0.60
C GLY A 36 6.42 -0.56 -1.43
N ILE A 37 5.47 -1.48 -1.32
CA ILE A 37 4.17 -1.41 -1.98
C ILE A 37 3.06 -1.52 -0.95
N ASP A 38 2.22 -0.50 -0.87
CA ASP A 38 0.93 -0.60 -0.21
C ASP A 38 -0.18 -0.93 -1.23
N LEU A 39 -1.00 -1.94 -0.90
CA LEU A 39 -2.00 -2.51 -1.79
C LEU A 39 -3.41 -2.11 -1.37
N ALA A 40 -4.01 -1.14 -2.05
CA ALA A 40 -5.46 -0.90 -1.96
C ALA A 40 -6.24 -1.75 -2.97
N LYS A 41 -7.53 -1.44 -3.18
CA LYS A 41 -8.37 -2.21 -4.12
C LYS A 41 -7.94 -2.01 -5.58
N ASN A 42 -7.75 -0.76 -5.98
CA ASN A 42 -7.53 -0.34 -7.36
C ASN A 42 -6.27 0.53 -7.57
N LEU A 43 -5.75 1.11 -6.49
CA LEU A 43 -4.60 2.00 -6.49
C LEU A 43 -3.54 1.42 -5.56
N PHE A 44 -2.29 1.42 -6.01
CA PHE A 44 -1.15 0.89 -5.26
C PHE A 44 -0.12 2.00 -5.11
N ALA A 45 0.25 2.29 -3.87
CA ALA A 45 1.30 3.25 -3.58
C ALA A 45 2.65 2.54 -3.61
N ILE A 46 3.59 3.11 -4.37
CA ILE A 46 4.95 2.62 -4.54
C ILE A 46 5.90 3.63 -3.93
N HIS A 47 6.82 3.13 -3.12
CA HIS A 47 7.92 3.88 -2.54
C HIS A 47 9.23 3.13 -2.79
N ASP A 48 10.17 3.76 -3.48
CA ASP A 48 11.46 3.15 -3.84
C ASP A 48 12.63 3.93 -3.22
N VAL A 49 13.63 3.19 -2.73
CA VAL A 49 14.89 3.73 -2.21
C VAL A 49 16.10 3.02 -2.81
N ASN A 50 17.18 3.78 -2.97
CA ASN A 50 18.48 3.22 -3.35
C ASN A 50 19.22 2.59 -2.15
N GLU A 51 20.42 2.05 -2.39
CA GLU A 51 21.28 1.43 -1.36
C GLU A 51 21.64 2.38 -0.19
N GLN A 52 21.60 3.70 -0.42
CA GLN A 52 21.86 4.73 0.58
C GLN A 52 20.59 5.17 1.34
N GLY A 53 19.44 4.55 1.07
CA GLY A 53 18.16 4.93 1.66
C GLY A 53 17.57 6.23 1.09
N LYS A 54 18.13 6.78 0.01
CA LYS A 54 17.58 7.96 -0.67
C LYS A 54 16.38 7.56 -1.50
N VAL A 55 15.29 8.31 -1.35
CA VAL A 55 14.06 8.11 -2.14
C VAL A 55 14.33 8.38 -3.61
N MET A 56 14.00 7.38 -4.42
CA MET A 56 14.21 7.36 -5.87
C MET A 56 12.91 7.63 -6.63
N LEU A 57 11.83 7.02 -6.18
CA LEU A 57 10.51 7.11 -6.81
C LEU A 57 9.42 7.03 -5.76
N ARG A 58 8.42 7.91 -5.88
CA ARG A 58 7.11 7.74 -5.26
C ARG A 58 6.06 7.78 -6.35
N LYS A 59 5.24 6.73 -6.48
CA LYS A 59 4.27 6.63 -7.57
C LYS A 59 3.00 5.94 -7.11
N LEU A 60 1.87 6.40 -7.62
CA LEU A 60 0.59 5.71 -7.48
C LEU A 60 0.31 4.97 -8.80
N LEU A 61 0.12 3.66 -8.73
CA LEU A 61 -0.22 2.84 -9.90
C LEU A 61 -1.65 2.33 -9.80
N LYS A 62 -2.33 2.28 -10.94
CA LYS A 62 -3.57 1.52 -11.06
C LYS A 62 -3.27 0.02 -11.13
N ARG A 63 -4.25 -0.79 -10.76
CA ARG A 63 -4.13 -2.27 -10.73
C ARG A 63 -3.68 -2.89 -12.04
N ASP A 64 -4.19 -2.38 -13.16
CA ASP A 64 -3.86 -2.78 -14.53
C ASP A 64 -2.43 -2.40 -14.95
N GLN A 65 -1.92 -1.29 -14.42
CA GLN A 65 -0.57 -0.78 -14.71
C GLN A 65 0.54 -1.52 -13.96
N MET A 66 0.21 -2.16 -12.83
CA MET A 66 1.22 -2.76 -11.94
C MET A 66 2.09 -3.79 -12.65
N ALA A 67 1.48 -4.72 -13.40
CA ALA A 67 2.23 -5.79 -14.07
C ALA A 67 3.20 -5.25 -15.13
N ALA A 68 2.74 -4.30 -15.95
CA ALA A 68 3.57 -3.68 -16.98
C ALA A 68 4.71 -2.83 -16.38
N PHE A 69 4.46 -2.19 -15.23
CA PHE A 69 5.50 -1.41 -14.54
C PHE A 69 6.64 -2.31 -14.05
N PHE A 70 6.33 -3.40 -13.34
CA PHE A 70 7.35 -4.29 -12.79
C PHE A 70 8.04 -5.15 -13.87
N ALA A 71 7.36 -5.48 -14.97
CA ALA A 71 8.00 -6.18 -16.09
C ALA A 71 9.16 -5.40 -16.74
N ASN A 72 9.17 -4.07 -16.62
CA ASN A 72 10.21 -3.19 -17.14
C ASN A 72 11.23 -2.77 -16.07
N LEU A 73 11.06 -3.22 -14.82
CA LEU A 73 11.95 -2.89 -13.71
C LEU A 73 12.98 -4.01 -13.53
N PRO A 74 14.27 -3.71 -13.32
CA PRO A 74 15.24 -4.75 -12.99
C PRO A 74 14.84 -5.47 -11.69
N PRO A 75 15.28 -6.74 -11.49
CA PRO A 75 15.09 -7.48 -10.25
C PRO A 75 15.52 -6.65 -9.03
N CYS A 76 14.62 -6.55 -8.04
CA CYS A 76 14.82 -5.75 -6.83
C CYS A 76 14.11 -6.40 -5.64
N LEU A 77 14.41 -5.92 -4.42
CA LEU A 77 13.73 -6.35 -3.21
C LEU A 77 12.41 -5.58 -3.07
N ILE A 78 11.30 -6.31 -2.92
CA ILE A 78 9.96 -5.74 -2.79
C ILE A 78 9.38 -6.12 -1.43
N GLY A 79 9.07 -5.12 -0.61
CA GLY A 79 8.26 -5.27 0.59
C GLY A 79 6.78 -5.02 0.30
N MET A 80 5.89 -5.84 0.86
CA MET A 80 4.45 -5.63 0.78
C MET A 80 3.78 -5.99 2.10
N GLU A 81 2.74 -5.26 2.50
CA GLU A 81 1.89 -5.67 3.61
C GLU A 81 1.08 -6.92 3.25
N ALA A 82 0.99 -7.88 4.16
CA ALA A 82 0.19 -9.08 4.01
C ALA A 82 -1.31 -8.76 4.10
N CYS A 83 -1.93 -8.55 2.93
CA CYS A 83 -3.37 -8.34 2.77
C CYS A 83 -4.01 -9.43 1.89
N GLY A 84 -5.33 -9.32 1.65
CA GLY A 84 -6.09 -10.33 0.89
C GLY A 84 -5.58 -10.57 -0.54
N SER A 85 -5.05 -9.53 -1.20
CA SER A 85 -4.49 -9.62 -2.55
C SER A 85 -2.97 -9.79 -2.59
N ALA A 86 -2.27 -9.61 -1.46
CA ALA A 86 -0.81 -9.60 -1.40
C ALA A 86 -0.19 -10.91 -1.87
N HIS A 87 -0.77 -12.06 -1.51
CA HIS A 87 -0.27 -13.36 -1.97
C HIS A 87 -0.33 -13.53 -3.50
N HIS A 88 -1.36 -12.99 -4.16
CA HIS A 88 -1.45 -13.05 -5.62
C HIS A 88 -0.36 -12.21 -6.26
N TRP A 89 -0.20 -10.96 -5.80
CA TRP A 89 0.82 -10.07 -6.35
C TRP A 89 2.23 -10.53 -6.05
N ALA A 90 2.49 -11.09 -4.86
CA ALA A 90 3.80 -11.61 -4.52
C ALA A 90 4.25 -12.72 -5.49
N ARG A 91 3.36 -13.66 -5.82
CA ARG A 91 3.68 -14.71 -6.82
C ARG A 91 3.96 -14.11 -8.20
N LYS A 92 3.10 -13.20 -8.65
CA LYS A 92 3.25 -12.54 -9.96
C LYS A 92 4.55 -11.73 -10.08
N LEU A 93 4.95 -11.05 -9.01
CA LEU A 93 6.20 -10.30 -8.96
C LEU A 93 7.43 -11.22 -8.85
N GLN A 94 7.31 -12.36 -8.16
CA GLN A 94 8.36 -13.39 -8.14
C GLN A 94 8.57 -14.02 -9.52
N GLU A 95 7.50 -14.26 -10.28
CA GLU A 95 7.57 -14.73 -11.68
C GLU A 95 8.32 -13.75 -12.60
N MET A 96 8.30 -12.45 -12.27
CA MET A 96 9.07 -11.40 -12.97
C MET A 96 10.53 -11.30 -12.49
N GLY A 97 10.95 -12.13 -11.53
CA GLY A 97 12.32 -12.17 -11.01
C GLY A 97 12.58 -11.30 -9.78
N HIS A 98 11.57 -10.63 -9.22
CA HIS A 98 11.75 -9.82 -8.02
C HIS A 98 11.79 -10.68 -6.76
N THR A 99 12.57 -10.23 -5.77
CA THR A 99 12.56 -10.85 -4.44
C THR A 99 11.45 -10.19 -3.62
N VAL A 100 10.34 -10.90 -3.41
CA VAL A 100 9.20 -10.35 -2.66
C VAL A 100 9.18 -10.86 -1.23
N ARG A 101 8.90 -9.97 -0.28
CA ARG A 101 8.74 -10.29 1.14
C ARG A 101 7.44 -9.68 1.66
N LEU A 102 6.59 -10.52 2.26
CA LEU A 102 5.34 -10.09 2.87
C LEU A 102 5.54 -9.80 4.37
N ILE A 103 5.00 -8.70 4.86
CA ILE A 103 5.13 -8.28 6.26
C ILE A 103 3.74 -8.26 6.91
N SER A 104 3.62 -8.77 8.14
CA SER A 104 2.37 -8.65 8.90
C SER A 104 2.04 -7.17 9.14
N PRO A 105 0.78 -6.73 9.03
CA PRO A 105 0.37 -5.36 9.34
C PRO A 105 0.84 -4.88 10.73
N GLN A 106 0.90 -5.81 11.69
CA GLN A 106 1.37 -5.54 13.05
C GLN A 106 2.82 -5.11 13.12
N PHE A 107 3.66 -5.57 12.17
CA PHE A 107 5.07 -5.21 12.10
C PHE A 107 5.32 -4.01 11.19
N VAL A 108 4.38 -3.62 10.33
CA VAL A 108 4.45 -2.39 9.53
C VAL A 108 4.07 -1.17 10.36
N LYS A 109 3.04 -1.30 11.20
CA LYS A 109 2.48 -0.19 12.00
C LYS A 109 3.51 0.67 12.76
N PRO A 110 4.56 0.11 13.40
CA PRO A 110 5.57 0.91 14.10
C PRO A 110 6.42 1.82 13.19
N TYR A 111 6.44 1.57 11.88
CA TYR A 111 7.22 2.36 10.91
C TYR A 111 6.41 3.49 10.26
N VAL A 112 5.11 3.58 10.53
CA VAL A 112 4.25 4.65 10.01
C VAL A 112 4.46 5.92 10.84
N LYS A 113 5.10 6.93 10.24
CA LYS A 113 5.55 8.16 10.95
C LYS A 113 4.45 9.20 11.16
N THR A 114 3.41 9.19 10.33
CA THR A 114 2.36 10.23 10.29
C THR A 114 0.97 9.60 10.22
N ASN A 115 -0.06 10.42 10.00
CA ASN A 115 -1.43 9.94 9.79
C ASN A 115 -1.50 8.94 8.63
N LYS A 116 -2.42 7.98 8.77
CA LYS A 116 -2.62 6.91 7.79
C LYS A 116 -2.88 7.47 6.39
N ASN A 117 -2.00 7.13 5.46
CA ASN A 117 -2.17 7.33 4.03
C ASN A 117 -1.32 6.31 3.27
N ASP A 118 -1.76 5.92 2.07
CA ASP A 118 -1.14 4.85 1.29
C ASP A 118 0.35 5.11 0.99
N ALA A 119 0.76 6.38 0.82
CA ALA A 119 2.16 6.73 0.55
C ALA A 119 3.07 6.57 1.79
N ALA A 120 2.55 6.90 2.99
CA ALA A 120 3.22 6.69 4.25
C ALA A 120 3.30 5.20 4.60
N ASP A 121 2.25 4.43 4.29
CA ASP A 121 2.23 2.98 4.46
C ASP A 121 3.26 2.32 3.53
N ALA A 122 3.36 2.75 2.26
CA ALA A 122 4.40 2.27 1.33
C ALA A 122 5.84 2.60 1.80
N GLU A 123 6.07 3.79 2.35
CA GLU A 123 7.36 4.16 2.97
C GLU A 123 7.68 3.26 4.17
N ALA A 124 6.71 3.06 5.07
CA ALA A 124 6.84 2.21 6.24
C ALA A 124 7.18 0.76 5.88
N ILE A 125 6.52 0.22 4.85
CA ILE A 125 6.81 -1.12 4.31
C ILE A 125 8.23 -1.20 3.75
N CYS A 126 8.66 -0.16 3.00
CA CYS A 126 10.01 -0.08 2.44
C CYS A 126 11.08 -0.07 3.54
N GLU A 127 10.85 0.66 4.63
CA GLU A 127 11.75 0.68 5.78
C GLU A 127 11.76 -0.66 6.54
N ALA A 128 10.58 -1.25 6.74
CA ALA A 128 10.41 -2.50 7.47
C ALA A 128 11.09 -3.69 6.76
N VAL A 129 10.99 -3.78 5.42
CA VAL A 129 11.56 -4.91 4.65
C VAL A 129 13.09 -4.95 4.69
N ALA A 130 13.74 -3.80 4.87
CA ALA A 130 15.18 -3.68 4.96
C ALA A 130 15.75 -4.12 6.33
N ARG A 131 14.92 -4.32 7.35
CA ARG A 131 15.40 -4.65 8.69
C ARG A 131 15.89 -6.11 8.76
N PRO A 132 17.09 -6.38 9.28
CA PRO A 132 17.69 -7.72 9.27
C PRO A 132 16.92 -8.74 10.12
N ASN A 133 16.31 -8.29 11.23
CA ASN A 133 15.55 -9.14 12.15
C ASN A 133 14.04 -9.17 11.84
N MET A 134 13.62 -8.73 10.65
CA MET A 134 12.21 -8.70 10.28
C MET A 134 11.63 -10.11 10.08
N ARG A 135 10.42 -10.34 10.59
CA ARG A 135 9.68 -11.59 10.41
C ARG A 135 8.73 -11.48 9.23
N PHE A 136 8.97 -12.29 8.22
CA PHE A 136 8.16 -12.30 7.00
C PHE A 136 7.08 -13.38 7.02
N VAL A 137 5.93 -13.05 6.42
CA VAL A 137 4.84 -13.99 6.19
C VAL A 137 5.19 -14.83 4.96
N PRO A 138 5.16 -16.17 5.05
CA PRO A 138 5.39 -17.03 3.89
C PRO A 138 4.37 -16.75 2.77
N ILE A 139 4.88 -16.63 1.54
CA ILE A 139 4.04 -16.49 0.35
C ILE A 139 3.40 -17.86 0.08
N LYS A 140 2.07 -17.89 0.08
CA LYS A 140 1.31 -19.13 -0.10
C LYS A 140 1.09 -19.40 -1.58
N HIS A 141 1.13 -20.67 -1.96
CA HIS A 141 0.66 -21.13 -3.26
C HIS A 141 -0.87 -21.01 -3.38
N VAL A 142 -1.38 -21.08 -4.61
CA VAL A 142 -2.82 -20.97 -4.89
C VAL A 142 -3.60 -22.05 -4.13
N GLU A 143 -3.11 -23.28 -4.14
CA GLU A 143 -3.73 -24.42 -3.44
C GLU A 143 -3.78 -24.22 -1.92
N GLN A 144 -2.66 -23.79 -1.32
CA GLN A 144 -2.60 -23.47 0.12
C GLN A 144 -3.60 -22.36 0.48
N HIS A 145 -3.74 -21.35 -0.37
CA HIS A 145 -4.69 -20.26 -0.16
C HIS A 145 -6.14 -20.75 -0.31
N ALA A 146 -6.42 -21.68 -1.24
CA ALA A 146 -7.73 -22.29 -1.42
C ALA A 146 -8.13 -23.14 -0.20
N VAL A 147 -7.23 -23.97 0.32
CA VAL A 147 -7.47 -24.77 1.53
C VAL A 147 -7.81 -23.89 2.73
N LEU A 148 -7.06 -22.80 2.95
CA LEU A 148 -7.38 -21.83 4.02
C LEU A 148 -8.74 -21.16 3.83
N SER A 149 -9.14 -20.92 2.58
CA SER A 149 -10.44 -20.35 2.26
C SER A 149 -11.56 -21.32 2.64
N LEU A 150 -11.41 -22.61 2.33
CA LEU A 150 -12.33 -23.67 2.76
C LEU A 150 -12.44 -23.77 4.29
N HIS A 151 -11.31 -23.73 5.01
CA HIS A 151 -11.33 -23.72 6.47
C HIS A 151 -12.08 -22.52 7.04
N ARG A 152 -11.90 -21.33 6.45
CA ARG A 152 -12.59 -20.11 6.89
C ARG A 152 -14.10 -20.18 6.64
N VAL A 153 -14.52 -20.73 5.50
CA VAL A 153 -15.94 -20.99 5.20
C VAL A 153 -16.54 -21.95 6.22
N ARG A 154 -15.87 -23.09 6.48
CA ARG A 154 -16.30 -24.06 7.50
C ARG A 154 -16.45 -23.42 8.88
N GLN A 155 -15.45 -22.65 9.32
CA GLN A 155 -15.50 -21.93 10.60
C GLN A 155 -16.67 -20.93 10.64
N GLY A 156 -16.93 -20.23 9.54
CA GLY A 156 -18.09 -19.35 9.40
C GLY A 156 -19.41 -20.08 9.62
N PHE A 157 -19.60 -21.24 8.99
CA PHE A 157 -20.79 -22.08 9.19
C PHE A 157 -20.94 -22.57 10.63
N VAL A 158 -19.85 -23.00 11.27
CA VAL A 158 -19.88 -23.44 12.67
C VAL A 158 -20.31 -22.29 13.59
N LYS A 159 -19.76 -21.09 13.39
CA LYS A 159 -20.16 -19.89 14.15
C LYS A 159 -21.63 -19.54 13.92
N ALA A 160 -22.09 -19.53 12.66
CA ALA A 160 -23.46 -19.21 12.32
C ALA A 160 -24.46 -20.20 12.95
N ARG A 161 -24.18 -21.51 12.85
CA ARG A 161 -25.00 -22.55 13.48
C ARG A 161 -25.07 -22.40 15.01
N THR A 162 -23.94 -22.09 15.65
CA THR A 162 -23.87 -21.92 17.11
C THR A 162 -24.68 -20.70 17.54
N ALA A 163 -24.52 -19.56 16.85
CA ALA A 163 -25.31 -18.36 17.10
C ALA A 163 -26.83 -18.60 16.90
N GLN A 164 -27.22 -19.34 15.87
CA GLN A 164 -28.63 -19.71 15.66
C GLN A 164 -29.18 -20.57 16.79
N ALA A 165 -28.41 -21.53 17.29
CA ALA A 165 -28.82 -22.37 18.41
C ALA A 165 -28.98 -21.55 19.71
N GLU A 166 -28.05 -20.63 19.97
CA GLU A 166 -28.14 -19.70 21.11
C GLU A 166 -29.38 -18.79 21.02
N VAL A 167 -29.64 -18.20 19.84
CA VAL A 167 -30.86 -17.39 19.61
C VAL A 167 -32.13 -18.24 19.78
N ALA A 168 -32.16 -19.45 19.24
CA ALA A 168 -33.31 -20.35 19.38
C ALA A 168 -33.55 -20.74 20.84
N LEU A 169 -32.48 -20.94 21.63
CA LEU A 169 -32.57 -21.18 23.06
C LEU A 169 -33.16 -19.96 23.77
N LEU A 170 -32.66 -18.75 23.47
CA LEU A 170 -33.12 -17.50 24.07
C LEU A 170 -34.60 -17.22 23.79
N VAL A 171 -35.07 -17.49 22.57
CA VAL A 171 -36.50 -17.42 22.19
C VAL A 171 -37.32 -18.48 22.95
N ARG A 172 -36.79 -19.69 23.16
CA ARG A 172 -37.47 -20.76 23.90
C ARG A 172 -37.50 -20.55 25.41
N THR A 173 -36.46 -19.95 26.00
CA THR A 173 -36.29 -19.85 27.46
C THR A 173 -36.78 -18.53 28.06
N GLY A 174 -37.05 -17.48 27.28
CA GLY A 174 -37.82 -16.36 27.84
C GLY A 174 -37.77 -15.03 27.11
N PHE A 175 -38.76 -14.82 26.25
CA PHE A 175 -39.57 -13.59 26.23
C PHE A 175 -40.61 -13.66 27.37
N ARG A 176 -40.13 -13.91 28.60
CA ARG A 176 -40.95 -14.10 29.81
C ARG A 176 -40.52 -13.11 30.90
N TYR A 177 -40.22 -11.88 30.51
CA TYR A 177 -40.06 -10.73 31.42
C TYR A 177 -40.48 -9.44 30.68
N PHE A 178 -41.75 -9.36 30.31
CA PHE A 178 -42.53 -8.13 30.15
C PHE A 178 -43.98 -8.46 30.49
#